data_AF-A0A7Y6XH66-F1
#
_entry.id   AF-A0A7Y6XH66-F1
#
_cell.length_a   1.000
_cell.length_b   1.000
_cell.length_c   1.000
_cell.angle_alpha   90.00
_cell.angle_beta   90.00
_cell.angle_gamma   90.00
#
_symmetry.space_group_name_H-M   'P 1'
#
loop_
_entity.id
_entity.type
_entity.pdbx_description
1 polymer ?
#
loop_
_entity_poly.entity_id
_entity_poly.type
_entity_poly.pdbx_seq_one_letter_code
_entity_poly.pdbx_strand_id
1 'polypeptide(L)'
;MERKVGSSTVTAKEVKAALEKTRTLTAEEEKALRMRHGAGASSTRAPLPRAAGDNEELGDELLVIEMQLMKAMRARAAAKTPATKAAAPEAPRARETAANPTKDKIVRALRKKK
;
A
#
# COMPACT_ATOMS: atom_id res chain seq x y z
N MET A 1 -7.96 -7.51 -50.23
CA MET A 1 -8.43 -6.50 -49.25
C MET A 1 -7.95 -6.92 -47.87
N GLU A 2 -6.79 -6.42 -47.45
CA GLU A 2 -6.31 -6.63 -46.07
C GLU A 2 -7.06 -5.66 -45.15
N ARG A 3 -7.96 -6.20 -44.32
CA ARG A 3 -8.61 -5.40 -43.29
C ARG A 3 -7.58 -5.12 -42.20
N LYS A 4 -7.08 -3.89 -42.16
CA LYS A 4 -6.29 -3.37 -41.06
C LYS A 4 -7.19 -3.34 -39.81
N VAL A 5 -7.19 -4.42 -39.04
CA VAL A 5 -7.86 -4.49 -37.74
C VAL A 5 -7.13 -3.50 -36.85
N GLY A 6 -7.72 -2.32 -36.66
CA GLY A 6 -7.21 -1.32 -35.74
C GLY A 6 -7.07 -1.96 -34.37
N SER A 7 -5.85 -2.03 -33.86
CA SER A 7 -5.58 -2.41 -32.48
C SER A 7 -6.15 -1.33 -31.58
N SER A 8 -7.40 -1.51 -31.15
CA SER A 8 -8.03 -0.64 -30.17
C SER A 8 -7.46 -1.02 -28.80
N THR A 9 -6.64 -0.13 -28.25
CA THR A 9 -6.16 -0.28 -26.88
C THR A 9 -7.32 -0.09 -25.93
N VAL A 10 -7.83 -1.20 -25.37
CA VAL A 10 -8.89 -1.18 -24.37
C VAL A 10 -8.31 -0.73 -23.04
N THR A 11 -8.81 0.40 -22.52
CA THR A 11 -8.34 0.96 -21.25
C THR A 11 -9.10 0.40 -20.05
N ALA A 12 -8.46 0.37 -18.88
CA ALA A 12 -9.09 -0.07 -17.63
C ALA A 12 -10.36 0.74 -17.28
N LYS A 13 -10.40 2.03 -17.65
CA LYS A 13 -11.56 2.92 -17.41
C LYS A 13 -12.77 2.51 -18.26
N GLU A 14 -12.53 2.20 -19.53
CA GLU A 14 -13.59 1.75 -20.45
C GLU A 14 -14.14 0.39 -20.02
N VAL A 15 -13.26 -0.54 -19.63
CA VAL A 15 -13.68 -1.85 -19.10
C VAL A 15 -14.50 -1.67 -17.84
N LYS A 16 -14.06 -0.83 -16.89
CA LYS A 16 -14.83 -0.57 -15.67
C LYS A 16 -16.24 -0.04 -16.00
N ALA A 17 -16.34 0.96 -16.87
CA ALA A 17 -17.63 1.55 -17.26
C ALA A 17 -18.54 0.58 -18.02
N ALA A 18 -17.97 -0.33 -18.81
CA ALA A 18 -18.71 -1.37 -19.51
C ALA A 18 -19.21 -2.45 -18.54
N LEU A 19 -18.36 -2.90 -17.61
CA LEU A 19 -18.72 -3.91 -16.62
C LEU A 19 -19.83 -3.41 -15.68
N GLU A 20 -19.83 -2.13 -15.28
CA GLU A 20 -20.91 -1.55 -14.46
C GLU A 20 -22.29 -1.58 -15.15
N LYS A 21 -22.34 -1.58 -16.48
CA LYS A 21 -23.58 -1.61 -17.27
C LYS A 21 -24.03 -3.02 -17.64
N THR A 22 -23.14 -4.00 -17.54
CA THR A 22 -23.37 -5.36 -18.02
C THR A 22 -24.00 -6.19 -16.90
N ARG A 23 -25.10 -6.90 -17.20
CA ARG A 23 -25.81 -7.76 -16.23
C ARG A 23 -25.81 -9.25 -16.59
N THR A 24 -25.16 -9.60 -17.70
CA THR A 24 -25.19 -10.95 -18.29
C THR A 24 -23.95 -11.77 -17.98
N LEU A 25 -22.91 -11.15 -17.43
CA LEU A 25 -21.67 -11.83 -17.07
C LEU A 25 -21.84 -12.52 -15.72
N THR A 26 -21.27 -13.71 -15.60
CA THR A 26 -21.11 -14.37 -14.31
C THR A 26 -20.02 -13.65 -13.49
N ALA A 27 -20.04 -13.83 -12.17
CA ALA A 27 -19.08 -13.20 -11.27
C ALA A 27 -17.62 -13.59 -11.59
N GLU A 28 -17.38 -14.81 -12.07
CA GLU A 28 -16.05 -15.31 -12.43
C GLU A 28 -15.54 -14.66 -13.73
N GLU A 29 -16.40 -14.53 -14.74
CA GLU A 29 -16.05 -13.87 -16.00
C GLU A 29 -15.76 -12.38 -15.79
N GLU A 30 -16.59 -11.71 -15.00
CA GLU A 30 -16.41 -10.31 -14.64
C GLU A 30 -15.08 -10.09 -13.89
N LYS A 31 -14.76 -11.00 -12.94
CA LYS A 31 -13.48 -11.00 -12.23
C LYS A 31 -12.30 -11.22 -13.18
N ALA A 32 -12.40 -12.17 -14.11
CA ALA A 32 -11.34 -12.46 -15.07
C ALA A 32 -11.05 -11.25 -15.98
N LEU A 33 -12.09 -10.55 -16.46
CA LEU A 33 -11.96 -9.33 -17.25
C LEU A 33 -11.31 -8.19 -16.45
N ARG A 34 -11.71 -8.02 -15.18
CA ARG A 34 -11.09 -7.03 -14.29
C ARG A 34 -9.60 -7.29 -14.08
N MET A 35 -9.24 -8.54 -13.81
CA MET A 35 -7.84 -8.94 -13.64
C MET A 35 -7.02 -8.74 -14.91
N ARG A 36 -7.57 -9.12 -16.08
CA ARG A 36 -6.90 -9.00 -17.38
C ARG A 36 -6.63 -7.55 -17.79
N HIS A 37 -7.56 -6.65 -17.50
CA HIS A 37 -7.49 -5.25 -17.93
C HIS A 37 -7.10 -4.27 -16.82
N GLY A 38 -6.79 -4.78 -15.61
CA GLY A 38 -6.48 -3.94 -14.45
C GLY A 38 -7.64 -3.03 -14.03
N ALA A 39 -8.89 -3.39 -14.37
CA ALA A 39 -10.06 -2.65 -13.92
C ALA A 39 -10.29 -3.02 -12.44
N GLY A 40 -10.14 -2.03 -11.55
CA GLY A 40 -10.24 -2.23 -10.11
C GLY A 40 -11.58 -2.82 -9.64
N ALA A 41 -11.66 -3.17 -8.36
CA ALA A 41 -12.86 -3.77 -7.76
C ALA A 41 -14.14 -2.96 -8.05
N SER A 42 -15.27 -3.68 -8.15
CA SER A 42 -16.59 -3.10 -8.43
C SER A 42 -16.98 -2.01 -7.42
N SER A 43 -16.56 -2.17 -6.16
CA SER A 43 -16.72 -1.17 -5.12
C SER A 43 -15.47 -1.08 -4.27
N THR A 44 -15.03 0.15 -4.01
CA THR A 44 -13.97 0.47 -3.05
C THR A 44 -14.51 0.63 -1.62
N ARG A 45 -15.83 0.61 -1.45
CA ARG A 45 -16.52 0.81 -0.16
C ARG A 45 -17.20 -0.44 0.36
N ALA A 46 -17.46 -1.43 -0.51
CA ALA A 46 -18.01 -2.70 -0.07
C ALA A 46 -16.96 -3.43 0.77
N PRO A 47 -17.34 -4.03 1.91
CA PRO A 47 -16.46 -4.92 2.64
C PRO A 47 -15.96 -6.04 1.72
N LEU A 48 -14.67 -6.37 1.81
CA LEU A 48 -14.14 -7.51 1.09
C LEU A 48 -14.85 -8.79 1.56
N PRO A 49 -15.15 -9.74 0.65
CA PRO A 49 -15.68 -11.03 1.03
C PRO A 49 -14.76 -11.69 2.05
N ARG A 50 -15.31 -12.07 3.22
CA ARG A 50 -14.56 -12.82 4.22
C ARG A 50 -14.50 -14.28 3.80
N ALA A 51 -13.31 -14.87 3.84
CA ALA A 51 -13.12 -16.29 3.50
C ALA A 51 -13.95 -17.23 4.39
N ALA A 52 -14.24 -16.80 5.62
CA ALA A 52 -15.03 -17.57 6.58
C ALA A 52 -16.55 -17.60 6.29
N GLY A 53 -17.06 -16.73 5.40
CA GLY A 53 -18.50 -16.60 5.17
C GLY A 53 -19.25 -16.30 6.48
N ASP A 54 -20.22 -17.15 6.80
CA ASP A 54 -21.04 -17.09 8.03
C ASP A 54 -20.51 -18.00 9.16
N ASN A 55 -19.34 -18.63 9.00
CA ASN A 55 -18.74 -19.49 10.02
C ASN A 55 -17.84 -18.65 10.95
N GLU A 56 -18.34 -18.31 12.14
CA GLU A 56 -17.62 -17.51 13.13
C GLU A 56 -16.37 -18.22 13.67
N GLU A 57 -16.44 -19.52 13.94
CA GLU A 57 -15.30 -20.30 14.45
C GLU A 57 -14.12 -20.29 13.46
N LEU A 58 -14.40 -20.50 12.17
CA LEU A 58 -13.39 -20.38 11.12
C LEU A 58 -12.86 -18.95 11.00
N GLY A 59 -13.71 -17.94 11.24
CA GLY A 59 -13.31 -16.54 11.29
C GLY A 59 -12.29 -16.26 12.38
N ASP A 60 -12.51 -16.80 13.58
CA ASP A 60 -11.61 -16.67 14.72
C ASP A 60 -10.27 -17.38 14.50
N GLU A 61 -10.30 -18.59 13.93
CA GLU A 61 -9.07 -19.32 13.57
C GLU A 61 -8.23 -18.54 12.56
N LEU A 62 -8.86 -18.01 11.51
CA LEU A 62 -8.18 -17.20 10.50
C LEU A 62 -7.60 -15.90 11.10
N LEU A 63 -8.32 -15.27 12.03
CA LEU A 63 -7.85 -14.07 12.73
C LEU A 63 -6.60 -14.38 13.58
N VAL A 64 -6.61 -15.49 14.32
CA VAL A 64 -5.45 -15.91 15.12
C VAL A 64 -4.23 -16.14 14.23
N ILE A 65 -4.41 -16.82 13.09
CA ILE A 65 -3.33 -17.06 12.11
C ILE A 65 -2.78 -15.74 11.56
N GLU A 66 -3.65 -14.79 11.20
CA GLU A 66 -3.24 -13.48 10.70
C GLU A 66 -2.41 -12.71 11.74
N MET A 67 -2.85 -12.70 13.00
CA MET A 67 -2.12 -12.06 14.10
C MET A 67 -0.73 -12.69 14.28
N GLN A 68 -0.62 -14.02 14.21
CA GLN A 68 0.66 -14.72 14.33
C GLN A 68 1.60 -14.38 13.17
N LEU A 69 1.07 -14.38 11.94
CA LEU A 69 1.84 -13.99 10.75
C LEU A 69 2.36 -12.56 10.86
N MET A 70 1.50 -11.61 11.27
CA MET A 70 1.89 -10.20 11.44
C MET A 70 2.96 -10.03 12.52
N LYS A 71 2.87 -10.77 13.64
CA LYS A 71 3.92 -10.80 14.66
C LYS A 71 5.24 -11.34 14.09
N ALA A 72 5.20 -12.44 13.34
CA ALA A 72 6.39 -13.03 12.71
C ALA A 72 7.03 -12.07 11.69
N MET A 73 6.22 -11.40 10.87
CA MET A 73 6.70 -10.39 9.91
C MET A 73 7.36 -9.20 10.60
N ARG A 74 6.77 -8.69 11.69
CA ARG A 74 7.37 -7.60 12.48
C ARG A 74 8.69 -8.03 13.12
N ALA A 75 8.76 -9.22 13.70
CA ALA A 75 10.00 -9.77 14.27
C ALA A 75 11.09 -9.89 13.19
N ARG A 76 10.73 -10.39 12.00
CA ARG A 76 11.64 -10.48 10.85
C ARG A 76 12.10 -9.11 10.36
N ALA A 77 11.23 -8.09 10.37
CA ALA A 77 11.61 -6.72 10.00
C ALA A 77 12.56 -6.09 11.02
N ALA A 78 12.31 -6.30 12.32
CA ALA A 78 13.19 -5.82 13.40
C ALA A 78 14.58 -6.46 13.32
N ALA A 79 14.66 -7.77 13.04
CA ALA A 79 15.92 -8.48 12.88
C ALA A 79 16.76 -8.04 11.66
N LYS A 80 16.13 -7.41 10.66
CA LYS A 80 16.81 -6.88 9.46
C LYS A 80 17.37 -5.47 9.63
N THR A 81 17.06 -4.80 10.74
CA THR A 81 17.64 -3.49 11.04
C THR A 81 18.91 -3.72 11.88
N PRO A 82 20.12 -3.46 11.37
CA PRO A 82 21.32 -3.55 12.20
C PRO A 82 21.18 -2.54 13.34
N ALA A 83 21.28 -3.02 14.58
CA ALA A 83 21.28 -2.20 15.77
C ALA A 83 22.51 -1.28 15.77
N THR A 84 22.41 -0.09 15.18
CA THR A 84 23.30 1.00 15.54
C THR A 84 22.91 1.48 16.94
N LYS A 85 23.71 1.03 17.93
CA LYS A 85 23.94 1.61 19.26
C LYS A 85 22.95 2.69 19.72
N ALA A 86 22.25 2.40 20.82
CA ALA A 86 22.23 3.29 21.98
C ALA A 86 21.72 2.55 23.21
N ALA A 87 22.66 2.08 24.04
CA ALA A 87 22.44 2.02 25.47
C ALA A 87 22.96 3.34 26.04
N ALA A 88 22.09 4.13 26.68
CA ALA A 88 22.37 4.88 27.91
C ALA A 88 21.07 5.57 28.41
N PRO A 89 20.88 5.68 29.74
CA PRO A 89 19.63 6.10 30.36
C PRO A 89 19.53 7.61 30.58
N GLU A 90 18.34 8.04 31.03
CA GLU A 90 17.96 9.34 31.60
C GLU A 90 17.82 10.56 30.68
N ALA A 91 16.59 11.10 30.71
CA ALA A 91 16.22 12.47 30.35
C ALA A 91 16.69 13.46 31.47
N PRO A 92 16.62 14.80 31.35
CA PRO A 92 15.81 15.58 30.40
C PRO A 92 16.43 16.90 29.86
N ARG A 93 15.67 17.55 28.96
CA ARG A 93 15.74 18.96 28.52
C ARG A 93 16.84 19.33 27.50
N ALA A 94 16.41 19.64 26.27
CA ALA A 94 16.35 21.01 25.77
C ALA A 94 15.71 21.00 24.38
N ARG A 95 14.70 21.86 24.19
CA ARG A 95 14.26 22.27 22.86
C ARG A 95 15.40 23.06 22.23
N GLU A 96 16.15 22.45 21.32
CA GLU A 96 16.97 23.22 20.39
C GLU A 96 16.72 22.70 18.97
N THR A 97 15.95 23.53 18.28
CA THR A 97 15.82 23.68 16.83
C THR A 97 16.69 22.76 15.98
N ALA A 98 16.02 21.99 15.12
CA ALA A 98 16.62 21.26 14.01
C ALA A 98 17.78 22.04 13.38
N ALA A 99 18.99 21.54 13.58
CA ALA A 99 20.20 22.08 12.97
C ALA A 99 20.03 22.03 11.45
N ASN A 100 19.72 23.18 10.84
CA ASN A 100 19.60 23.29 9.40
C ASN A 100 20.98 23.66 8.84
N PRO A 101 21.73 22.72 8.25
CA PRO A 101 23.12 22.92 7.84
C PRO A 101 23.28 24.03 6.81
N THR A 102 22.20 24.42 6.12
CA THR A 102 22.18 25.53 5.16
C THR A 102 22.28 26.88 5.86
N LYS A 103 21.62 27.06 7.02
CA LYS A 103 21.69 28.32 7.78
C LYS A 103 23.10 28.56 8.33
N ASP A 104 23.78 27.53 8.80
CA ASP A 104 25.15 27.63 9.29
C ASP A 104 26.15 28.03 8.20
N LYS A 105 25.99 27.49 6.99
CA LYS A 105 26.82 27.88 5.83
C LYS A 105 26.66 29.37 5.50
N ILE A 106 25.42 29.88 5.54
CA ILE A 106 25.11 31.29 5.25
C ILE A 106 25.73 32.20 6.31
N VAL A 107 25.55 31.87 7.60
CA VAL A 107 26.11 32.67 8.71
C VAL A 107 27.65 32.68 8.65
N ARG A 108 28.28 31.54 8.33
CA ARG A 108 29.73 31.46 8.19
C ARG A 108 30.25 32.30 7.03
N ALA A 109 29.55 32.31 5.90
CA ALA A 109 29.90 33.14 4.74
C ALA A 109 29.79 34.64 5.06
N LEU A 110 28.75 35.06 5.79
CA LEU A 110 28.57 36.45 6.22
C LEU A 110 29.64 36.91 7.20
N ARG A 111 30.04 36.06 8.16
CA ARG A 111 31.10 36.37 9.12
C ARG A 111 32.48 36.52 8.46
N LYS A 112 32.74 35.82 7.36
CA LYS A 112 34.01 35.89 6.63
C LYS A 112 34.14 37.14 5.74
N LYS A 113 33.07 37.91 5.56
CA LYS A 113 33.03 39.13 4.73
C LYS A 113 33.24 40.42 5.54
N LYS A 114 33.47 40.32 6.86
CA LYS A 114 33.90 41.44 7.70
C LYS A 114 35.40 41.42 7.90
#